data_AF-A0A6I3U6W0-F1
#
_entry.id   AF-A0A6I3U6W0-F1
#
_cell.length_a   1.000
_cell.length_b   1.000
_cell.length_c   1.000
_cell.angle_alpha   90.00
_cell.angle_beta   90.00
_cell.angle_gamma   90.00
#
_symmetry.space_group_name_H-M   'P 1'
#
loop_
_entity.id
_entity.type
_entity.pdbx_description
1 polymer ?
#
loop_
_entity_poly.entity_id
_entity_poly.type
_entity_poly.pdbx_seq_one_letter_code
_entity_poly.pdbx_strand_id
1 'polypeptide(L)'
;MKKYQRMHLIFIRQYLKQIMEYKADFLVGVVGVFLTQGLNMLFLNILFQHIPLLDGWSFHQVAFIYGFSLIPKGIDHLFFDNLWALGQHLIRKGEFDKYLTRPISPLFHILVETFQIDALGELLVG
;
A
#
# COMPACT_ATOMS: atom_id res chain seq x y z
N MET A 1 -21.15 1.32 13.38
CA MET A 1 -20.29 1.76 12.25
C MET A 1 -19.47 3.02 12.59
N LYS A 2 -20.06 4.11 13.08
CA LYS A 2 -19.33 5.36 13.42
C LYS A 2 -18.12 5.19 14.36
N LYS A 3 -18.20 4.27 15.34
CA LYS A 3 -17.07 3.94 16.25
C LYS A 3 -15.84 3.40 15.49
N TYR A 4 -16.04 2.43 14.59
CA TYR A 4 -14.94 1.80 13.84
C TYR A 4 -14.28 2.79 12.87
N GLN A 5 -15.06 3.60 12.17
CA GLN A 5 -14.53 4.67 11.31
C GLN A 5 -13.71 5.69 12.10
N ARG A 6 -14.20 6.10 13.27
CA ARG A 6 -13.45 7.00 14.16
C ARG A 6 -12.13 6.37 14.62
N MET A 7 -12.15 5.10 15.02
CA MET A 7 -10.92 4.38 15.40
C MET A 7 -9.94 4.32 14.23
N HIS A 8 -10.41 3.95 13.03
CA HIS A 8 -9.58 3.90 11.83
C HIS A 8 -8.86 5.22 11.56
N LEU A 9 -9.57 6.36 11.61
CA LEU A 9 -8.98 7.69 11.44
C LEU A 9 -7.97 8.04 12.53
N ILE A 10 -8.21 7.61 13.77
CA ILE A 10 -7.27 7.79 14.87
C ILE A 10 -5.98 6.99 14.58
N PHE A 11 -6.09 5.72 14.19
CA PHE A 11 -4.93 4.89 13.87
C PHE A 11 -4.12 5.46 12.69
N ILE A 12 -4.78 5.85 11.59
CA ILE A 12 -4.11 6.54 10.47
C ILE A 12 -3.34 7.76 10.98
N ARG A 13 -3.98 8.60 11.81
CA ARG A 13 -3.33 9.80 12.32
C ARG A 13 -2.12 9.49 13.20
N GLN A 14 -2.18 8.44 14.02
CA GLN A 14 -1.02 8.03 14.83
C GLN A 14 0.08 7.43 13.98
N TYR A 15 -0.28 6.59 13.00
CA TYR A 15 0.68 6.02 12.07
C TYR A 15 1.41 7.11 11.28
N LEU A 16 0.68 8.10 10.75
CA LEU A 16 1.26 9.25 10.05
C LEU A 16 2.23 10.04 10.95
N LYS A 17 1.92 10.20 12.24
CA LYS A 17 2.85 10.85 13.17
C LYS A 17 4.12 10.02 13.40
N GLN A 18 3.97 8.71 13.52
CA GLN A 18 5.09 7.77 13.74
C GLN A 18 6.07 7.81 12.57
N ILE A 19 5.58 7.70 11.33
CA ILE A 19 6.45 7.77 10.15
C ILE A 19 7.11 9.15 9.97
N MET A 20 6.41 10.23 10.35
CA MET A 20 6.93 11.60 10.24
C MET A 20 7.96 11.96 11.33
N GLU A 21 8.11 11.10 12.34
CA GLU A 21 9.13 11.26 13.39
C GLU A 21 10.54 11.26 12.78
N TYR A 22 10.79 10.30 11.87
CA TYR A 22 12.04 10.20 11.11
C TYR A 22 11.91 10.86 9.75
N LYS A 23 11.99 12.20 9.72
CA LYS A 23 11.77 13.02 8.52
C LYS A 23 12.57 12.59 7.28
N ALA A 24 13.83 12.15 7.47
CA ALA A 24 14.67 11.70 6.36
C ALA A 24 14.15 10.38 5.77
N ASP A 25 13.79 9.41 6.63
CA ASP A 25 13.20 8.14 6.23
C ASP A 25 11.86 8.36 5.51
N PHE A 26 11.01 9.23 6.06
CA PHE A 26 9.77 9.64 5.43
C PHE A 26 9.98 10.22 4.02
N LEU A 27 10.93 11.15 3.85
CA LEU A 27 11.22 11.74 2.55
C LEU A 27 11.75 10.71 1.56
N VAL A 28 12.65 9.82 2.00
CA VAL A 28 13.16 8.72 1.17
C VAL A 28 12.04 7.78 0.76
N GLY A 29 11.13 7.43 1.67
CA GLY A 29 9.96 6.60 1.39
C GLY A 29 9.04 7.25 0.35
N VAL A 30 8.66 8.52 0.55
CA VAL A 30 7.80 9.25 -0.39
C VAL A 30 8.45 9.34 -1.78
N VAL A 31 9.73 9.71 -1.85
CA VAL A 31 10.46 9.76 -3.13
C VAL A 31 10.56 8.37 -3.76
N GLY A 32 10.78 7.32 -2.95
CA GLY A 32 10.83 5.94 -3.39
C GLY A 32 9.53 5.48 -4.05
N VAL A 33 8.37 5.86 -3.50
CA VAL A 33 7.06 5.57 -4.11
C VAL A 33 6.94 6.22 -5.48
N PHE A 34 7.22 7.53 -5.59
CA PHE A 34 7.14 8.24 -6.87
C PHE A 34 8.14 7.72 -7.90
N LEU A 35 9.37 7.42 -7.48
CA LEU A 35 10.39 6.82 -8.35
C LEU A 35 9.95 5.45 -8.84
N THR A 36 9.42 4.59 -7.97
CA THR A 36 8.98 3.25 -8.35
C THR A 36 7.87 3.31 -9.39
N GLN A 37 6.85 4.15 -9.15
CA GLN A 37 5.77 4.33 -10.11
C GLN A 37 6.24 4.95 -11.43
N GLY A 38 7.09 5.99 -11.36
CA GLY A 38 7.66 6.63 -12.53
C GLY A 38 8.54 5.70 -13.36
N LEU A 39 9.36 4.87 -12.71
CA LEU A 39 10.22 3.89 -13.36
C LEU A 39 9.40 2.75 -13.99
N ASN A 40 8.31 2.30 -13.37
CA ASN A 40 7.41 1.31 -13.99
C ASN A 40 6.78 1.86 -15.27
N MET A 41 6.32 3.11 -15.25
CA MET A 41 5.74 3.75 -16.44
C MET A 41 6.81 4.01 -17.53
N LEU A 42 8.00 4.44 -17.13
CA LEU A 42 9.14 4.63 -18.03
C LEU A 42 9.54 3.29 -18.67
N PHE A 43 9.57 2.21 -17.89
CA PHE A 43 9.87 0.87 -18.38
C PHE A 43 8.84 0.43 -19.44
N LEU A 44 7.54 0.62 -19.17
CA LEU A 44 6.49 0.39 -20.17
C LEU A 44 6.72 1.22 -21.43
N ASN A 45 7.08 2.49 -21.30
CA ASN A 45 7.36 3.35 -22.46
C ASN A 45 8.54 2.83 -23.29
N ILE A 46 9.68 2.52 -22.67
CA ILE A 46 10.88 2.00 -23.34
C ILE A 46 10.59 0.67 -24.03
N LEU A 47 9.79 -0.19 -23.41
CA LEU A 47 9.37 -1.47 -23.99
C LEU A 47 8.60 -1.24 -25.30
N PHE A 48 7.64 -0.32 -25.31
CA PHE A 48 6.84 -0.02 -26.50
C PHE A 48 7.57 0.79 -27.58
N GLN A 49 8.73 1.39 -27.27
CA GLN A 49 9.61 1.95 -28.31
C GLN A 49 10.25 0.85 -29.18
N HIS A 50 10.48 -0.34 -28.61
CA HIS A 50 11.09 -1.47 -29.33
C HIS A 50 10.03 -2.44 -29.87
N ILE A 51 8.87 -2.54 -29.20
CA ILE A 51 7.76 -3.42 -29.56
C ILE A 51 6.50 -2.55 -29.76
N PRO A 52 6.23 -2.08 -30.99
CA PRO A 52 5.13 -1.15 -31.25
C PRO A 52 3.75 -1.71 -30.92
N LEU A 53 3.61 -3.03 -31.11
CA LEU A 53 2.38 -3.79 -30.89
C LEU A 53 2.73 -5.05 -30.09
N LEU A 54 2.13 -5.17 -28.92
CA LEU A 54 2.22 -6.38 -28.11
C LEU A 54 1.00 -7.23 -28.40
N ASP A 55 1.12 -8.20 -29.30
CA ASP A 55 -0.02 -9.05 -29.74
C ASP A 55 -1.24 -8.22 -30.21
N GLY A 56 -0.97 -7.16 -31.00
CA GLY A 56 -2.01 -6.24 -31.48
C GLY A 56 -2.42 -5.13 -30.49
N TRP A 57 -1.93 -5.17 -29.25
CA TRP A 57 -2.19 -4.13 -28.25
C TRP A 57 -1.22 -2.96 -28.41
N SER A 58 -1.77 -1.74 -28.40
CA SER A 58 -1.01 -0.49 -28.39
C SER A 58 -0.58 -0.10 -26.97
N PHE A 59 0.44 0.76 -26.87
CA PHE A 59 0.93 1.31 -25.60
C PHE A 59 -0.20 1.83 -24.70
N HIS A 60 -1.14 2.61 -25.25
CA HIS A 60 -2.23 3.21 -24.48
C HIS A 60 -3.15 2.17 -23.84
N GLN A 61 -3.42 1.07 -24.55
CA GLN A 61 -4.29 0.02 -24.02
C GLN A 61 -3.59 -0.77 -22.92
N VAL A 62 -2.30 -1.07 -23.07
CA VAL A 62 -1.52 -1.75 -22.02
C VAL A 62 -1.29 -0.84 -20.81
N ALA A 63 -1.02 0.45 -21.03
CA ALA A 63 -0.92 1.45 -19.97
C ALA A 63 -2.23 1.58 -19.18
N PHE A 64 -3.37 1.53 -19.86
CA PHE A 64 -4.68 1.51 -19.22
C PHE A 64 -4.87 0.26 -18.35
N ILE A 65 -4.53 -0.93 -18.86
CA ILE A 65 -4.62 -2.18 -18.08
C ILE A 65 -3.68 -2.11 -16.87
N TYR A 66 -2.47 -1.59 -17.04
CA TYR A 66 -1.51 -1.39 -15.96
C TYR A 66 -2.10 -0.49 -14.87
N GLY A 67 -2.57 0.71 -15.22
CA GLY A 67 -3.21 1.62 -14.26
C GLY A 67 -4.42 0.98 -13.58
N PHE A 68 -5.33 0.39 -14.35
CA PHE A 68 -6.51 -0.28 -13.81
C PHE A 68 -6.15 -1.42 -12.83
N SER A 69 -5.04 -2.13 -13.05
CA SER A 69 -4.54 -3.17 -12.13
C SER A 69 -3.98 -2.62 -10.82
N LEU A 70 -3.53 -1.35 -10.80
CA LEU A 70 -3.04 -0.70 -9.59
C LEU A 70 -4.17 -0.31 -8.63
N ILE A 71 -5.39 -0.09 -9.11
CA ILE A 71 -6.54 0.25 -8.26
C ILE A 71 -6.84 -0.85 -7.22
N PRO A 72 -7.13 -2.11 -7.61
CA PRO A 72 -7.39 -3.17 -6.64
C PRO A 72 -6.17 -3.48 -5.78
N LYS A 73 -4.96 -3.35 -6.35
CA LYS A 73 -3.71 -3.51 -5.60
C LYS A 73 -3.55 -2.46 -4.50
N GLY A 74 -3.80 -1.20 -4.82
CA GLY A 74 -3.76 -0.09 -3.87
C GLY A 74 -4.83 -0.22 -2.79
N ILE A 75 -6.03 -0.72 -3.12
CA ILE A 75 -7.06 -1.04 -2.12
C ILE A 75 -6.60 -2.15 -1.18
N ASP A 76 -5.99 -3.22 -1.71
CA ASP A 76 -5.46 -4.32 -0.91
C ASP A 76 -4.36 -3.83 0.04
N HIS A 77 -3.38 -3.09 -0.49
CA HIS A 77 -2.31 -2.49 0.30
C HIS A 77 -2.84 -1.53 1.39
N LEU A 78 -3.92 -0.78 1.11
CA LEU A 78 -4.46 0.19 2.05
C LEU A 78 -5.11 -0.47 3.28
N PHE A 79 -5.76 -1.63 3.11
CA PHE A 79 -6.61 -2.22 4.15
C PHE A 79 -6.14 -3.57 4.66
N PHE A 80 -5.45 -4.37 3.85
CA PHE A 80 -5.22 -5.79 4.11
C PHE A 80 -3.75 -6.19 4.17
N ASP A 81 -2.81 -5.31 3.79
CA ASP A 81 -1.38 -5.67 3.68
C ASP A 81 -0.79 -6.25 4.98
N ASN A 82 -1.20 -5.71 6.13
CA ASN A 82 -0.69 -6.16 7.42
C ASN A 82 -1.03 -7.63 7.74
N LEU A 83 -2.02 -8.22 7.05
CA LEU A 83 -2.35 -9.64 7.21
C LEU A 83 -1.21 -10.56 6.76
N TRP A 84 -0.40 -10.14 5.78
CA TRP A 84 0.76 -10.91 5.32
C TRP A 84 1.81 -11.08 6.42
N ALA A 85 1.94 -10.10 7.32
CA ALA A 85 2.87 -10.14 8.44
C ALA A 85 2.39 -11.01 9.62
N LEU A 86 1.10 -11.36 9.68
CA LEU A 86 0.48 -12.05 10.81
C LEU A 86 1.21 -13.35 11.20
N GLY A 87 1.43 -14.24 10.23
CA GLY A 87 2.04 -15.54 10.51
C GLY A 87 3.50 -15.44 10.96
N GLN A 88 4.31 -14.71 10.18
CA GLN A 88 5.76 -14.68 10.37
C GLN A 88 6.23 -13.74 11.47
N HIS A 89 5.50 -12.64 11.72
CA HIS A 89 5.89 -11.61 12.68
C HIS A 89 5.09 -11.68 13.97
N LEU A 90 3.76 -11.86 13.91
CA LEU A 90 2.93 -11.78 15.12
C LEU A 90 2.81 -13.13 15.83
N ILE A 91 2.50 -14.20 15.08
CA ILE A 91 2.32 -15.53 15.65
C ILE A 91 3.67 -16.14 16.04
N ARG A 92 4.61 -16.19 15.09
CA ARG A 92 5.91 -16.83 15.32
C ARG A 92 6.73 -16.19 16.43
N LYS A 93 6.62 -14.87 16.65
CA LYS A 93 7.32 -14.16 17.72
C LYS A 93 6.55 -14.11 19.05
N GLY A 94 5.31 -14.60 19.09
CA GLY A 94 4.46 -14.53 20.29
C GLY A 94 3.94 -13.12 20.61
N GLU A 95 3.96 -12.19 19.64
CA GLU A 95 3.50 -10.81 19.83
C GLU A 95 1.97 -10.66 19.66
N PHE A 96 1.29 -11.73 19.27
CA PHE A 96 -0.16 -11.72 19.03
C PHE A 96 -0.99 -11.45 20.31
N ASP A 97 -0.43 -11.72 21.49
CA ASP A 97 -1.06 -11.43 22.79
C ASP A 97 -1.39 -9.93 22.97
N LYS A 98 -0.63 -9.04 22.32
CA LYS A 98 -0.89 -7.59 22.27
C LYS A 98 -2.29 -7.28 21.75
N TYR A 99 -2.79 -8.07 20.79
CA TYR A 99 -4.08 -7.84 20.14
C TYR A 99 -5.22 -8.51 20.92
N LEU A 100 -4.96 -9.64 21.56
CA LEU A 100 -5.96 -10.39 22.34
C LEU A 100 -6.31 -9.70 23.67
N THR A 101 -5.38 -8.97 24.27
CA THR A 101 -5.56 -8.29 25.56
C THR A 101 -6.24 -6.91 25.46
N ARG A 102 -6.33 -6.33 24.26
CA ARG A 102 -6.95 -5.02 24.05
C ARG A 102 -8.46 -5.16 23.78
N PRO A 103 -9.30 -4.20 24.23
CA PRO A 103 -10.76 -4.26 24.07
C PRO A 103 -11.23 -3.85 22.65
N ILE A 104 -10.59 -4.41 21.63
CA ILE A 104 -10.85 -4.17 20.20
C ILE A 104 -10.84 -5.53 19.51
N SER A 105 -11.69 -5.74 18.50
CA SER A 105 -11.63 -6.97 17.70
C SER A 105 -10.20 -7.18 17.16
N PRO A 106 -9.54 -8.32 17.43
CA PRO A 106 -8.14 -8.55 17.04
C PRO A 106 -7.91 -8.37 15.54
N LEU A 107 -8.83 -8.90 14.72
CA LEU A 107 -8.77 -8.76 13.26
C LEU A 107 -8.80 -7.29 12.84
N PHE A 108 -9.77 -6.52 13.36
CA PHE A 108 -9.87 -5.10 13.05
C PHE A 108 -8.61 -4.35 13.47
N HIS A 109 -8.08 -4.65 14.65
CA HIS A 109 -6.90 -3.98 15.17
C HIS A 109 -5.65 -4.26 14.32
N ILE A 110 -5.46 -5.49 13.84
CA ILE A 110 -4.38 -5.83 12.90
C ILE A 110 -4.53 -5.05 11.60
N LEU A 111 -5.74 -5.01 11.02
CA LEU A 111 -5.98 -4.33 9.74
C LEU A 111 -5.67 -2.83 9.81
N VAL A 112 -5.98 -2.16 10.92
CA VAL A 112 -5.84 -0.69 11.02
C VAL A 112 -4.53 -0.21 11.64
N GLU A 113 -3.69 -1.09 12.17
CA GLU A 113 -2.48 -0.68 12.90
C GLU A 113 -1.43 -0.02 12.00
N THR A 114 -1.29 -0.52 10.78
CA THR A 114 -0.33 0.00 9.80
C THR A 114 -1.08 0.58 8.62
N PHE A 115 -0.61 1.74 8.13
CA PHE A 115 -1.18 2.40 6.96
C PHE A 115 -0.12 2.50 5.87
N GLN A 116 -0.26 1.69 4.82
CA GLN A 116 0.76 1.63 3.78
C GLN A 116 0.63 2.85 2.85
N ILE A 117 1.67 3.69 2.83
CA ILE A 117 1.69 4.93 2.03
C ILE A 117 1.79 4.61 0.54
N ASP A 118 2.45 3.50 0.20
CA ASP A 118 2.64 3.02 -1.17
C ASP A 118 1.30 2.83 -1.89
N ALA A 119 0.28 2.42 -1.15
CA ALA A 119 -1.09 2.30 -1.63
C ALA A 119 -1.62 3.61 -2.23
N LEU A 120 -1.26 4.77 -1.64
CA LEU A 120 -1.65 6.07 -2.19
C LEU A 120 -0.98 6.33 -3.55
N GLY A 121 0.28 5.94 -3.71
CA GLY A 121 0.98 6.06 -4.99
C GLY A 121 0.35 5.18 -6.06
N GLU A 122 -0.02 3.95 -5.71
CA GLU A 122 -0.70 3.03 -6.63
C GLU A 122 -2.09 3.53 -7.01
N LEU A 123 -2.87 4.03 -6.05
CA LEU A 123 -4.20 4.60 -6.29
C LEU A 123 -4.18 5.93 -7.06
N LEU A 124 -3.09 6.69 -6.97
CA LEU A 124 -2.94 7.95 -7.73
C LEU A 124 -2.55 7.70 -9.19
N VAL A 125 -1.86 6.59 -9.47
CA VAL A 125 -1.39 6.23 -10.81
C VAL A 125 -2.42 5.40 -11.56
N GLY A 126 -3.17 4.56 -10.84
CA GLY A 126 -4.25 3.75 -11.40
C GLY A 126 -5.52 4.53 -11.68
#